data_AF-A0A2M7G250-F1
#
_entry.id   AF-A0A2M7G250-F1
#
_cell.length_a   1.000
_cell.length_b   1.000
_cell.length_c   1.000
_cell.angle_alpha   90.00
_cell.angle_beta   90.00
_cell.angle_gamma   90.00
#
_symmetry.space_group_name_H-M   'P 1'
#
loop_
_entity.id
_entity.type
_entity.pdbx_description
1 polymer ?
#
loop_
_entity_poly.entity_id
_entity_poly.type
_entity_poly.pdbx_seq_one_letter_code
_entity_poly.pdbx_strand_id
1 'polypeptide(L)'
;MLFGFVLLYLFLSVGIGLWAALKVKNTRDFAVAGRHLSFPVVTATVFATWFGAETVLGLSATFLQEGLSATASDPFGASMCLIFAGLFFARKLYRLNLLTIGDFFRIRYNRVIEILATVCIVVSYLGWVSAQIRALGLVFAVISGGKISEHNGMILGALIVLTYTVFGGMLSVAVLDFVQMIVIMAGLLGIGWYVTTLPGVGGLGNVVHQAASQGKFVFFPRQASAWMPFIAAWLTMMLGSIPQQDVFQRMTSAKDEDTAVYSTVLGGGLYFVFAFVPMLLAFTALLVAPEKFQAILAVDAQKILPTLILEHTPLFAQVLFFGALLSAIMSTSSATLLAPSITFSENILKGFFPQISDVAFLRMIRMVLLVFALCVLYYALQSDSSIHKMVENAYKITLVAAFVPLTAGLFWKKATTQGALAAMLGGLGVWLAMEIFLPKPLLEVWPPQLGGLLTAILAMLIGSLLPQWYQAKISTLESEFLQAEHADA
;
A
#
# COMPACT_ATOMS: atom_id res chain seq x y z
N MET A 1 -2.04 13.91 -29.54
CA MET A 1 -1.99 15.08 -28.63
C MET A 1 -2.03 14.66 -27.15
N LEU A 2 -3.02 13.86 -26.70
CA LEU A 2 -3.11 13.34 -25.32
C LEU A 2 -1.78 12.77 -24.80
N PHE A 3 -1.21 11.81 -25.52
CA PHE A 3 0.05 11.16 -25.16
C PHE A 3 1.19 12.16 -24.89
N GLY A 4 1.28 13.23 -25.70
CA GLY A 4 2.31 14.26 -25.53
C GLY A 4 2.13 15.09 -24.25
N PHE A 5 0.89 15.47 -23.91
CA PHE A 5 0.61 16.17 -22.65
C PHE A 5 0.86 15.28 -21.43
N VAL A 6 0.52 14.00 -21.53
CA VAL A 6 0.82 13.02 -20.49
C VAL A 6 2.33 12.87 -20.30
N LEU A 7 3.10 12.73 -21.38
CA LEU A 7 4.56 12.70 -21.31
C LEU A 7 5.13 13.98 -20.69
N LEU A 8 4.61 15.15 -21.06
CA LEU A 8 5.02 16.42 -20.46
C LEU A 8 4.78 16.42 -18.94
N TYR A 9 3.61 15.99 -18.50
CA TYR A 9 3.30 15.84 -17.07
C TYR A 9 4.27 14.88 -16.36
N LEU A 10 4.60 13.74 -16.99
CA LEU A 10 5.57 12.77 -16.45
C LEU A 10 6.96 13.38 -16.34
N PHE A 11 7.44 14.09 -17.37
CA PHE A 11 8.74 14.78 -17.33
C PHE A 11 8.79 15.86 -16.25
N LEU A 12 7.71 16.63 -16.07
CA LEU A 12 7.62 17.62 -15.00
C LEU A 12 7.67 16.94 -13.62
N SER A 13 6.94 15.85 -13.44
CA SER A 13 6.94 15.10 -12.18
C SER A 13 8.33 14.52 -11.87
N VAL A 14 8.95 13.84 -12.84
CA VAL A 14 10.32 13.34 -12.71
C VAL A 14 11.30 14.49 -12.42
N GLY A 15 11.15 15.64 -13.09
CA GLY A 15 11.97 16.83 -12.86
C GLY A 15 11.88 17.36 -11.43
N ILE A 16 10.66 17.45 -10.86
CA ILE A 16 10.45 17.84 -9.46
C ILE A 16 11.12 16.83 -8.52
N GLY A 17 10.95 15.53 -8.79
CA GLY A 17 11.56 14.45 -8.01
C GLY A 17 13.08 14.52 -8.01
N LEU A 18 13.69 14.70 -9.18
CA LEU A 18 15.15 14.83 -9.33
C LEU A 18 15.68 16.12 -8.70
N TRP A 19 14.96 17.24 -8.79
CA TRP A 19 15.31 18.47 -8.08
C TRP A 19 15.30 18.27 -6.57
N ALA A 20 14.29 17.59 -6.03
CA ALA A 20 14.24 17.26 -4.60
C ALA A 20 15.36 16.29 -4.20
N ALA A 21 15.76 15.38 -5.09
CA ALA A 21 16.87 14.45 -4.87
C ALA A 21 18.22 15.15 -4.64
N LEU A 22 18.43 16.33 -5.20
CA LEU A 22 19.64 17.15 -4.97
C LEU A 22 19.82 17.58 -3.50
N LYS A 23 18.75 17.48 -2.69
CA LYS A 23 18.76 17.86 -1.28
C LYS A 23 19.11 16.69 -0.34
N VAL A 24 19.20 15.47 -0.85
CA VAL A 24 19.50 14.27 -0.05
C VAL A 24 21.01 14.13 0.15
N LYS A 25 21.48 14.21 1.40
CA LYS A 25 22.92 14.22 1.69
C LYS A 25 23.43 12.95 2.37
N ASN A 26 22.57 12.26 3.12
CA ASN A 26 22.92 11.11 3.93
C ASN A 26 21.79 10.06 3.96
N THR A 27 22.03 8.92 4.60
CA THR A 27 21.03 7.84 4.74
C THR A 27 19.75 8.28 5.44
N ARG A 28 19.83 9.12 6.48
CA ARG A 28 18.66 9.57 7.23
C ARG A 28 17.74 10.46 6.38
N ASP A 29 18.32 11.32 5.54
CA ASP A 29 17.56 12.09 4.54
C ASP A 29 16.90 11.15 3.51
N PHE A 30 17.63 10.15 3.05
CA PHE A 30 17.14 9.20 2.06
C PHE A 30 16.02 8.29 2.60
N ALA A 31 16.13 7.85 3.85
CA ALA A 31 15.20 6.88 4.42
C ALA A 31 13.99 7.54 5.09
N VAL A 32 14.14 8.64 5.83
CA VAL A 32 13.05 9.24 6.62
C VAL A 32 12.96 10.75 6.45
N ALA A 33 13.53 11.29 5.36
CA ALA A 33 13.52 12.73 5.06
C ALA A 33 13.96 13.58 6.26
N GLY A 34 14.98 13.12 6.99
CA GLY A 34 15.55 13.83 8.14
C GLY A 34 14.61 13.94 9.36
N ARG A 35 13.39 13.42 9.30
CA ARG A 35 12.32 13.61 10.30
C ARG A 35 11.94 15.08 10.48
N HIS A 36 11.74 15.79 9.38
CA HIS A 36 11.40 17.22 9.39
C HIS A 36 10.18 17.53 8.49
N LEU A 37 9.42 16.53 8.06
CA LEU A 37 8.28 16.74 7.18
C LEU A 37 7.13 17.40 7.96
N SER A 38 6.55 18.44 7.36
CA SER A 38 5.43 19.19 7.93
C SER A 38 4.12 18.41 7.81
N PHE A 39 3.14 18.78 8.63
CA PHE A 39 1.80 18.20 8.65
C PHE A 39 1.13 18.01 7.27
N PRO A 40 1.03 19.03 6.39
CA PRO A 40 0.41 18.84 5.08
C PRO A 40 1.20 17.88 4.18
N VAL A 41 2.53 17.86 4.29
CA VAL A 41 3.38 16.98 3.48
C VAL A 41 3.23 15.53 3.92
N VAL A 42 3.24 15.24 5.23
CA VAL A 42 3.03 13.87 5.73
C VAL A 42 1.62 13.38 5.40
N THR A 43 0.61 14.25 5.54
CA THR A 43 -0.78 13.93 5.17
C THR A 43 -0.86 13.51 3.71
N ALA A 44 -0.23 14.29 2.82
CA ALA A 44 -0.19 13.98 1.41
C ALA A 44 0.59 12.71 1.08
N THR A 45 1.70 12.47 1.77
CA THR A 45 2.52 11.27 1.58
C THR A 45 1.78 10.00 2.03
N VAL A 46 1.00 10.09 3.11
CA VAL A 46 0.13 9.00 3.58
C VAL A 46 -0.99 8.73 2.59
N PHE A 47 -1.70 9.77 2.16
CA PHE A 47 -2.78 9.66 1.17
C PHE A 47 -2.27 9.09 -0.17
N ALA A 48 -1.28 9.75 -0.78
CA ALA A 48 -0.86 9.49 -2.16
C ALA A 48 -0.25 8.09 -2.33
N THR A 49 0.44 7.60 -1.30
CA THR A 49 1.00 6.25 -1.34
C THR A 49 -0.05 5.16 -1.39
N TRP A 50 -1.15 5.33 -0.67
CA TRP A 50 -2.20 4.34 -0.64
C TRP A 50 -3.21 4.53 -1.76
N PHE A 51 -3.36 5.76 -2.26
CA PHE A 51 -4.21 6.10 -3.39
C PHE A 51 -3.52 5.79 -4.73
N GLY A 52 -3.38 4.50 -5.05
CA GLY A 52 -2.69 4.00 -6.25
C GLY A 52 -3.60 3.41 -7.33
N ALA A 53 -3.04 2.55 -8.19
CA ALA A 53 -3.77 1.82 -9.22
C ALA A 53 -4.93 0.99 -8.67
N GLU A 54 -4.72 0.39 -7.50
CA GLU A 54 -5.72 -0.42 -6.82
C GLU A 54 -6.99 0.40 -6.58
N THR A 55 -6.89 1.55 -5.93
CA THR A 55 -8.05 2.39 -5.59
C THR A 55 -8.71 3.01 -6.82
N VAL A 56 -7.96 3.37 -7.86
CA VAL A 56 -8.57 3.99 -9.06
C VAL A 56 -9.15 2.95 -10.01
N LEU A 57 -8.41 1.88 -10.35
CA LEU A 57 -8.79 0.91 -11.39
C LEU A 57 -9.33 -0.41 -10.81
N GLY A 58 -8.70 -0.93 -9.75
CA GLY A 58 -9.07 -2.22 -9.16
C GLY A 58 -10.37 -2.14 -8.36
N LEU A 59 -10.45 -1.19 -7.43
CA LEU A 59 -11.57 -0.97 -6.54
C LEU A 59 -12.84 -0.58 -7.28
N SER A 60 -12.71 0.30 -8.28
CA SER A 60 -13.82 0.70 -9.12
C SER A 60 -14.35 -0.48 -9.93
N ALA A 61 -13.47 -1.34 -10.47
CA ALA A 61 -13.86 -2.58 -11.12
C ALA A 61 -14.60 -3.54 -10.18
N THR A 62 -14.07 -3.79 -8.97
CA THR A 62 -14.72 -4.65 -7.96
C THR A 62 -16.10 -4.09 -7.56
N PHE A 63 -16.21 -2.77 -7.34
CA PHE A 63 -17.48 -2.13 -7.04
C PHE A 63 -18.52 -2.31 -8.16
N LEU A 64 -18.12 -2.21 -9.43
CA LEU A 64 -19.02 -2.43 -10.55
C LEU A 64 -19.48 -3.89 -10.68
N GLN A 65 -18.63 -4.85 -10.35
CA GLN A 65 -18.97 -6.27 -10.44
C GLN A 65 -19.85 -6.70 -9.25
N GLU A 66 -19.43 -6.37 -8.04
CA GLU A 66 -19.94 -7.01 -6.82
C GLU A 66 -20.55 -6.02 -5.80
N GLY A 67 -20.34 -4.71 -5.98
CA GLY A 67 -20.80 -3.69 -5.04
C GLY A 67 -19.94 -3.58 -3.78
N LEU A 68 -20.41 -2.80 -2.81
CA LEU A 68 -19.63 -2.39 -1.64
C LEU A 68 -19.27 -3.55 -0.69
N SER A 69 -20.01 -4.66 -0.74
CA SER A 69 -19.71 -5.84 0.07
C SER A 69 -18.43 -6.55 -0.34
N ALA A 70 -17.98 -6.41 -1.59
CA ALA A 70 -16.71 -6.97 -2.05
C ALA A 70 -15.53 -6.01 -1.85
N THR A 71 -15.78 -4.79 -1.35
CA THR A 71 -14.78 -3.74 -1.15
C THR A 71 -14.43 -3.59 0.34
N ALA A 72 -14.46 -4.68 1.10
CA ALA A 72 -14.18 -4.64 2.54
C ALA A 72 -12.69 -4.36 2.82
N SER A 73 -11.81 -4.86 1.97
CA SER A 73 -10.35 -4.64 2.03
C SER A 73 -9.98 -3.18 1.68
N ASP A 74 -10.33 -2.72 0.49
CA ASP A 74 -10.18 -1.34 0.02
C ASP A 74 -11.59 -0.77 -0.24
N PRO A 75 -12.01 0.40 0.29
CA PRO A 75 -11.21 1.35 1.09
C PRO A 75 -11.32 1.17 2.60
N PHE A 76 -12.23 0.33 3.09
CA PHE A 76 -12.54 0.25 4.52
C PHE A 76 -11.36 -0.28 5.33
N GLY A 77 -10.80 -1.43 4.96
CA GLY A 77 -9.61 -1.98 5.64
C GLY A 77 -8.39 -1.06 5.50
N ALA A 78 -8.10 -0.59 4.29
CA ALA A 78 -6.97 0.29 4.00
C ALA A 78 -7.02 1.61 4.79
N SER A 79 -8.15 2.30 4.79
CA SER A 79 -8.32 3.53 5.59
C SER A 79 -8.21 3.27 7.10
N MET A 80 -8.82 2.18 7.59
CA MET A 80 -8.74 1.81 9.00
C MET A 80 -7.33 1.44 9.43
N CYS A 81 -6.53 0.80 8.55
CA CYS A 81 -5.11 0.58 8.81
C CYS A 81 -4.40 1.91 9.11
N LEU A 82 -4.55 2.90 8.22
CA LEU A 82 -3.90 4.20 8.40
C LEU A 82 -4.39 4.93 9.65
N ILE A 83 -5.71 4.93 9.89
CA ILE A 83 -6.30 5.57 11.07
C ILE A 83 -5.80 4.88 12.35
N PHE A 84 -5.80 3.54 12.42
CA PHE A 84 -5.35 2.80 13.59
C PHE A 84 -3.84 2.89 13.79
N ALA A 85 -3.05 2.85 12.72
CA ALA A 85 -1.62 3.11 12.78
C ALA A 85 -1.34 4.49 13.38
N GLY A 86 -2.06 5.53 12.92
CA GLY A 86 -2.01 6.88 13.47
C GLY A 86 -2.38 6.94 14.96
N LEU A 87 -3.56 6.42 15.32
CA LEU A 87 -4.09 6.52 16.69
C LEU A 87 -3.33 5.71 17.72
N PHE A 88 -2.91 4.48 17.39
CA PHE A 88 -2.38 3.54 18.38
C PHE A 88 -0.87 3.33 18.27
N PHE A 89 -0.30 3.34 17.06
CA PHE A 89 1.09 2.93 16.83
C PHE A 89 2.05 4.11 16.64
N ALA A 90 1.60 5.21 16.01
CA ALA A 90 2.46 6.28 15.54
C ALA A 90 3.32 6.89 16.65
N ARG A 91 2.73 7.30 17.78
CA ARG A 91 3.47 7.94 18.88
C ARG A 91 4.53 7.01 19.48
N LYS A 92 4.17 5.75 19.77
CA LYS A 92 5.10 4.75 20.33
C LYS A 92 6.26 4.48 19.38
N LEU A 93 5.98 4.26 18.10
CA LEU A 93 7.01 3.99 17.09
C LEU A 93 7.87 5.23 16.77
N TYR A 94 7.27 6.42 16.78
CA TYR A 94 7.97 7.68 16.54
C TYR A 94 9.07 7.93 17.58
N ARG A 95 8.78 7.70 18.86
CA ARG A 95 9.70 7.93 19.99
C ARG A 95 10.92 7.01 19.99
N LEU A 96 10.82 5.82 19.38
CA LEU A 96 11.94 4.89 19.28
C LEU A 96 13.05 5.37 18.31
N ASN A 97 12.77 6.38 17.48
CA ASN A 97 13.74 6.99 16.56
C ASN A 97 14.49 5.97 15.67
N LEU A 98 13.76 4.96 15.19
CA LEU A 98 14.31 3.88 14.35
C LEU A 98 14.28 4.25 12.87
N LEU A 99 15.13 3.59 12.09
CA LEU A 99 15.15 3.73 10.63
C LEU A 99 14.08 2.85 9.99
N THR A 100 13.86 1.67 10.57
CA THR A 100 12.95 0.65 10.04
C THR A 100 12.08 0.04 11.12
N ILE A 101 10.94 -0.51 10.70
CA ILE A 101 10.12 -1.34 11.56
C ILE A 101 10.82 -2.67 11.92
N GLY A 102 11.76 -3.14 11.08
CA GLY A 102 12.62 -4.28 11.39
C GLY A 102 13.47 -4.06 12.65
N ASP A 103 13.98 -2.84 12.84
CA ASP A 103 14.76 -2.47 14.03
C ASP A 103 13.93 -2.64 15.31
N PHE A 104 12.61 -2.37 15.24
CA PHE A 104 11.73 -2.59 16.39
C PHE A 104 11.70 -4.07 16.77
N PHE A 105 11.55 -4.98 15.80
CA PHE A 105 11.56 -6.42 16.07
C PHE A 105 12.89 -6.89 16.66
N ARG A 106 14.01 -6.30 16.21
CA ARG A 106 15.34 -6.58 16.73
C ARG A 106 15.47 -6.19 18.21
N ILE A 107 15.08 -4.96 18.53
CA ILE A 107 15.21 -4.38 19.87
C ILE A 107 14.24 -5.07 20.83
N ARG A 108 13.00 -5.30 20.38
CA ARG A 108 11.95 -5.90 21.21
C ARG A 108 12.14 -7.39 21.46
N TYR A 109 12.68 -8.12 20.48
CA TYR A 109 12.79 -9.57 20.54
C TYR A 109 14.24 -10.03 20.34
N ASN A 110 14.67 -10.19 19.08
CA ASN A 110 16.06 -10.47 18.71
C ASN A 110 16.26 -10.38 17.18
N ARG A 111 17.49 -10.65 16.75
CA ARG A 111 17.91 -10.70 15.34
C ARG A 111 17.13 -11.71 14.48
N VAL A 112 16.69 -12.83 15.04
CA VAL A 112 15.93 -13.85 14.29
C VAL A 112 14.55 -13.33 13.92
N ILE A 113 13.83 -12.74 14.89
CA ILE A 113 12.51 -12.15 14.66
C ILE A 113 12.61 -10.98 13.67
N GLU A 114 13.64 -10.13 13.81
CA GLU A 114 13.94 -9.06 12.84
C GLU A 114 14.05 -9.61 11.42
N ILE A 115 14.92 -10.58 11.18
CA ILE A 115 15.15 -11.14 9.84
C ILE A 115 13.86 -11.74 9.28
N LEU A 116 13.14 -12.55 10.07
CA LEU A 116 11.90 -13.18 9.63
C LEU A 116 10.84 -12.12 9.26
N ALA A 117 10.70 -11.08 10.08
CA ALA A 117 9.69 -10.05 9.86
C ALA A 117 10.04 -9.22 8.63
N THR A 118 11.30 -8.82 8.50
CA THR A 118 11.82 -8.12 7.32
C THR A 118 11.61 -8.92 6.04
N VAL A 119 11.92 -10.22 6.02
CA VAL A 119 11.71 -11.06 4.84
C VAL A 119 10.23 -11.13 4.46
N CYS A 120 9.34 -11.34 5.44
CA CYS A 120 7.89 -11.35 5.20
C CYS A 120 7.38 -10.03 4.62
N ILE A 121 7.83 -8.90 5.18
CA ILE A 121 7.48 -7.55 4.72
C ILE A 121 8.00 -7.32 3.29
N VAL A 122 9.27 -7.61 3.01
CA VAL A 122 9.88 -7.41 1.68
C VAL A 122 9.19 -8.27 0.62
N VAL A 123 8.88 -9.53 0.92
CA VAL A 123 8.17 -10.42 0.00
C VAL A 123 6.75 -9.90 -0.27
N SER A 124 6.05 -9.36 0.73
CA SER A 124 4.72 -8.79 0.52
C SER A 124 4.72 -7.65 -0.50
N TYR A 125 5.73 -6.78 -0.47
CA TYR A 125 5.81 -5.65 -1.42
C TYR A 125 5.89 -6.09 -2.89
N LEU A 126 6.38 -7.30 -3.20
CA LEU A 126 6.40 -7.80 -4.58
C LEU A 126 5.01 -7.81 -5.19
N GLY A 127 4.00 -8.27 -4.45
CA GLY A 127 2.61 -8.30 -4.93
C GLY A 127 2.06 -6.90 -5.19
N TRP A 128 2.23 -6.00 -4.22
CA TRP A 128 1.67 -4.66 -4.30
C TRP A 128 2.30 -3.80 -5.39
N VAL A 129 3.63 -3.76 -5.47
CA VAL A 129 4.34 -2.93 -6.46
C VAL A 129 4.08 -3.46 -7.88
N SER A 130 4.07 -4.79 -8.07
CA SER A 130 3.81 -5.37 -9.39
C SER A 130 2.41 -5.04 -9.88
N ALA A 131 1.42 -4.90 -9.00
CA ALA A 131 0.08 -4.43 -9.36
C ALA A 131 0.12 -3.01 -9.97
N GLN A 132 0.95 -2.13 -9.40
CA GLN A 132 1.16 -0.77 -9.91
C GLN A 132 1.85 -0.77 -11.28
N ILE A 133 2.89 -1.60 -11.46
CA ILE A 133 3.59 -1.71 -12.74
C ILE A 133 2.66 -2.22 -13.85
N ARG A 134 1.79 -3.19 -13.55
CA ARG A 134 0.78 -3.67 -14.51
C ARG A 134 -0.20 -2.57 -14.89
N ALA A 135 -0.63 -1.75 -13.92
CA ALA A 135 -1.49 -0.61 -14.19
C ALA A 135 -0.82 0.43 -15.11
N LEU A 136 0.47 0.72 -14.91
CA LEU A 136 1.23 1.56 -15.86
C LEU A 136 1.21 0.96 -17.26
N GLY A 137 1.42 -0.37 -17.38
CA GLY A 137 1.32 -1.11 -18.64
C GLY A 137 -0.01 -0.90 -19.35
N LEU A 138 -1.12 -1.11 -18.63
CA LEU A 138 -2.47 -0.88 -19.11
C LEU A 138 -2.67 0.58 -19.56
N VAL A 139 -2.30 1.55 -18.72
CA VAL A 139 -2.48 2.97 -19.01
C VAL A 139 -1.71 3.36 -20.27
N PHE A 140 -0.43 3.01 -20.38
CA PHE A 140 0.39 3.33 -21.55
C PHE A 140 -0.12 2.68 -22.83
N ALA A 141 -0.62 1.44 -22.76
CA ALA A 141 -1.24 0.79 -23.91
C ALA A 141 -2.50 1.53 -24.36
N VAL A 142 -3.35 1.92 -23.41
CA VAL A 142 -4.61 2.63 -23.67
C VAL A 142 -4.35 4.03 -24.26
N ILE A 143 -3.53 4.86 -23.63
CA ILE A 143 -3.28 6.25 -24.10
C ILE A 143 -2.50 6.33 -25.41
N SER A 144 -1.75 5.27 -25.76
CA SER A 144 -1.02 5.19 -27.02
C SER A 144 -1.89 4.69 -28.18
N GLY A 145 -3.15 4.30 -27.91
CA GLY A 145 -4.05 3.69 -28.88
C GLY A 145 -3.55 2.32 -29.33
N GLY A 146 -2.93 1.55 -28.44
CA GLY A 146 -2.38 0.21 -28.72
C GLY A 146 -1.03 0.20 -29.42
N LYS A 147 -0.41 1.35 -29.67
CA LYS A 147 0.94 1.42 -30.28
C LYS A 147 2.04 0.89 -29.35
N ILE A 148 1.82 1.03 -28.04
CA ILE A 148 2.65 0.43 -27.00
C ILE A 148 1.87 -0.77 -26.46
N SER A 149 2.45 -1.97 -26.50
CA SER A 149 1.84 -3.14 -25.86
C SER A 149 1.82 -2.98 -24.34
N GLU A 150 0.92 -3.67 -23.65
CA GLU A 150 0.86 -3.61 -22.18
C GLU A 150 2.22 -3.98 -21.55
N HIS A 151 2.91 -5.00 -22.07
CA HIS A 151 4.26 -5.40 -21.61
C HIS A 151 5.30 -4.29 -21.78
N ASN A 152 5.33 -3.63 -22.96
CA ASN A 152 6.25 -2.51 -23.20
C ASN A 152 5.89 -1.31 -22.32
N GLY A 153 4.61 -1.10 -22.05
CA GLY A 153 4.13 -0.10 -21.10
C GLY A 153 4.60 -0.37 -19.67
N MET A 154 4.62 -1.64 -19.23
CA MET A 154 5.16 -2.02 -17.91
C MET A 154 6.64 -1.69 -17.79
N ILE A 155 7.44 -2.02 -18.82
CA ILE A 155 8.88 -1.72 -18.86
C ILE A 155 9.11 -0.20 -18.81
N LEU A 156 8.37 0.56 -19.62
CA LEU A 156 8.46 2.03 -19.64
C LEU A 156 8.08 2.63 -18.28
N GLY A 157 6.98 2.17 -17.69
CA GLY A 157 6.51 2.61 -16.39
C GLY A 157 7.53 2.34 -15.27
N ALA A 158 8.08 1.12 -15.22
CA ALA A 158 9.11 0.75 -14.27
C ALA A 158 10.35 1.65 -14.40
N LEU A 159 10.81 1.93 -15.64
CA LEU A 159 11.95 2.81 -15.89
C LEU A 159 11.71 4.24 -15.40
N ILE A 160 10.51 4.79 -15.64
CA ILE A 160 10.13 6.13 -15.22
C ILE A 160 10.14 6.25 -13.68
N VAL A 161 9.49 5.30 -12.99
CA VAL A 161 9.44 5.29 -11.52
C VAL A 161 10.83 5.12 -10.92
N LEU A 162 11.64 4.21 -11.47
CA LEU A 162 13.00 3.97 -11.02
C LEU A 162 13.88 5.23 -11.11
N THR A 163 13.71 6.02 -12.17
CA THR A 163 14.58 7.16 -12.46
C THR A 163 14.65 8.15 -11.30
N TYR A 164 13.54 8.56 -10.70
CA TYR A 164 13.58 9.52 -9.59
C TYR A 164 13.68 8.83 -8.22
N THR A 165 13.15 7.61 -8.07
CA THR A 165 13.12 6.92 -6.76
C THR A 165 14.53 6.55 -6.30
N VAL A 166 15.40 6.09 -7.20
CA VAL A 166 16.80 5.71 -6.90
C VAL A 166 17.60 6.89 -6.35
N PHE A 167 17.46 8.08 -6.93
CA PHE A 167 18.24 9.23 -6.50
C PHE A 167 17.63 9.92 -5.29
N GLY A 168 16.29 9.99 -5.23
CA GLY A 168 15.58 10.93 -4.38
C GLY A 168 15.14 10.45 -3.01
N GLY A 169 14.99 9.15 -2.78
CA GLY A 169 14.55 8.61 -1.49
C GLY A 169 13.27 9.25 -0.95
N MET A 170 13.09 9.22 0.37
CA MET A 170 11.87 9.64 1.06
C MET A 170 11.58 11.14 0.89
N LEU A 171 12.61 11.98 0.84
CA LEU A 171 12.43 13.43 0.65
C LEU A 171 11.85 13.75 -0.74
N SER A 172 12.35 13.11 -1.79
CA SER A 172 11.82 13.27 -3.14
C SER A 172 10.40 12.73 -3.27
N VAL A 173 10.15 11.55 -2.69
CA VAL A 173 8.80 10.96 -2.61
C VAL A 173 7.83 11.91 -1.91
N ALA A 174 8.17 12.46 -0.75
CA ALA A 174 7.28 13.36 -0.01
C ALA A 174 6.93 14.65 -0.78
N VAL A 175 7.90 15.24 -1.50
CA VAL A 175 7.66 16.43 -2.32
C VAL A 175 6.76 16.10 -3.51
N LEU A 176 7.02 14.97 -4.17
CA LEU A 176 6.20 14.49 -5.28
C LEU A 176 4.78 14.17 -4.81
N ASP A 177 4.63 13.44 -3.71
CA ASP A 177 3.34 13.06 -3.14
C ASP A 177 2.49 14.28 -2.81
N PHE A 178 3.09 15.35 -2.28
CA PHE A 178 2.39 16.61 -2.03
C PHE A 178 1.81 17.24 -3.30
N VAL A 179 2.59 17.29 -4.38
CA VAL A 179 2.13 17.82 -5.68
C VAL A 179 1.12 16.86 -6.31
N GLN A 180 1.40 15.56 -6.30
CA GLN A 180 0.59 14.52 -6.91
C GLN A 180 -0.76 14.38 -6.22
N MET A 181 -0.84 14.51 -4.89
CA MET A 181 -2.12 14.55 -4.19
C MET A 181 -3.04 15.65 -4.72
N ILE A 182 -2.52 16.86 -4.96
CA ILE A 182 -3.30 17.97 -5.51
C ILE A 182 -3.81 17.61 -6.91
N VAL A 183 -2.94 17.05 -7.76
CA VAL A 183 -3.30 16.62 -9.12
C VAL A 183 -4.36 15.50 -9.08
N ILE A 184 -4.22 14.52 -8.18
CA ILE A 184 -5.17 13.42 -8.01
C ILE A 184 -6.54 13.95 -7.58
N MET A 185 -6.58 14.76 -6.51
CA MET A 185 -7.83 15.27 -5.95
C MET A 185 -8.55 16.19 -6.92
N ALA A 186 -7.86 17.21 -7.44
CA ALA A 186 -8.44 18.13 -8.42
C ALA A 186 -8.82 17.39 -9.71
N GLY A 187 -7.99 16.44 -10.12
CA GLY A 187 -8.19 15.69 -11.34
C GLY A 187 -9.43 14.82 -11.30
N LEU A 188 -9.55 13.98 -10.26
CA LEU A 188 -10.68 13.06 -10.08
C LEU A 188 -12.00 13.78 -9.77
N LEU A 189 -11.98 14.86 -8.98
CA LEU A 189 -13.18 15.65 -8.72
C LEU A 189 -13.64 16.41 -9.97
N GLY A 190 -12.71 17.02 -10.70
CA GLY A 190 -13.02 17.76 -11.93
C GLY A 190 -13.60 16.86 -13.01
N ILE A 191 -13.01 15.69 -13.22
CA ILE A 191 -13.54 14.72 -14.18
C ILE A 191 -14.84 14.07 -13.70
N GLY A 192 -14.98 13.76 -12.41
CA GLY A 192 -16.21 13.24 -11.83
C GLY A 192 -17.38 14.20 -12.05
N TRP A 193 -17.15 15.49 -11.79
CA TRP A 193 -18.13 16.54 -12.10
C TRP A 193 -18.47 16.55 -13.60
N TYR A 194 -17.47 16.61 -14.48
CA TYR A 194 -17.70 16.66 -15.93
C TYR A 194 -18.53 15.47 -16.41
N VAL A 195 -18.14 14.24 -16.07
CA VAL A 195 -18.79 13.02 -16.54
C VAL A 195 -20.25 12.95 -16.06
N THR A 196 -20.57 13.45 -14.87
CA THR A 196 -21.96 13.50 -14.39
C THR A 196 -22.86 14.45 -15.20
N THR A 197 -22.27 15.39 -15.95
CA THR A 197 -23.01 16.32 -16.84
C THR A 197 -23.22 15.78 -18.25
N LEU A 198 -22.68 14.59 -18.57
CA LEU A 198 -22.85 13.99 -19.89
C LEU A 198 -24.33 13.71 -20.18
N PRO A 199 -24.75 13.83 -21.46
CA PRO A 199 -26.11 13.49 -21.87
C PRO A 199 -26.49 12.08 -21.41
N GLY A 200 -27.67 11.94 -20.80
CA GLY A 200 -28.18 10.66 -20.30
C GLY A 200 -27.77 10.30 -18.86
N VAL A 201 -26.79 10.99 -18.26
CA VAL A 201 -26.34 10.67 -16.87
C VAL A 201 -27.21 11.32 -15.81
N GLY A 202 -27.66 12.56 -16.02
CA GLY A 202 -28.59 13.23 -15.09
C GLY A 202 -27.97 13.71 -13.77
N GLY A 203 -26.66 13.93 -13.72
CA GLY A 203 -25.95 14.46 -12.55
C GLY A 203 -25.62 13.42 -11.48
N LEU A 204 -24.82 13.82 -10.49
CA LEU A 204 -24.34 12.95 -9.41
C LEU A 204 -25.49 12.33 -8.59
N GLY A 205 -26.57 13.08 -8.35
CA GLY A 205 -27.74 12.58 -7.63
C GLY A 205 -28.37 11.37 -8.30
N ASN A 206 -28.51 11.39 -9.63
CA ASN A 206 -29.03 10.24 -10.38
C ASN A 206 -28.04 9.07 -10.36
N VAL A 207 -26.74 9.32 -10.50
CA VAL A 207 -25.70 8.27 -10.41
C VAL A 207 -25.79 7.52 -9.08
N VAL A 208 -25.83 8.25 -7.97
CA VAL A 208 -25.95 7.67 -6.63
C VAL A 208 -27.28 6.93 -6.47
N HIS A 209 -28.38 7.50 -6.95
CA HIS A 209 -29.70 6.85 -6.89
C HIS A 209 -29.73 5.53 -7.67
N GLN A 210 -29.18 5.49 -8.89
CA GLN A 210 -29.13 4.29 -9.72
C GLN A 210 -28.18 3.23 -9.14
N ALA A 211 -27.05 3.64 -8.57
CA ALA A 211 -26.17 2.71 -7.85
C ALA A 211 -26.88 2.09 -6.63
N ALA A 212 -27.61 2.92 -5.87
CA ALA A 212 -28.39 2.48 -4.72
C ALA A 212 -29.52 1.52 -5.12
N SER A 213 -30.27 1.83 -6.19
CA SER A 213 -31.38 0.98 -6.67
C SER A 213 -30.90 -0.39 -7.16
N GLN A 214 -29.67 -0.48 -7.67
CA GLN A 214 -29.00 -1.73 -8.03
C GLN A 214 -28.33 -2.43 -6.82
N GLY A 215 -28.53 -1.93 -5.60
CA GLY A 215 -27.99 -2.53 -4.39
C GLY A 215 -26.48 -2.36 -4.21
N LYS A 216 -25.82 -1.48 -4.99
CA LYS A 216 -24.35 -1.34 -4.98
C LYS A 216 -23.79 -0.86 -3.64
N PHE A 217 -24.59 -0.21 -2.79
CA PHE A 217 -24.16 0.28 -1.47
C PHE A 217 -24.45 -0.68 -0.31
N VAL A 218 -24.86 -1.92 -0.58
CA VAL A 218 -24.98 -2.93 0.47
C VAL A 218 -23.56 -3.32 0.91
N PHE A 219 -23.15 -2.86 2.09
CA PHE A 219 -21.82 -3.15 2.63
C PHE A 219 -21.74 -4.53 3.29
N PHE A 220 -22.70 -4.86 4.16
CA PHE A 220 -22.62 -6.13 4.90
C PHE A 220 -23.15 -7.30 4.06
N PRO A 221 -22.48 -8.46 4.10
CA PRO A 221 -22.96 -9.65 3.42
C PRO A 221 -24.35 -10.07 3.92
N ARG A 222 -25.24 -10.43 2.98
CA ARG A 222 -26.57 -10.96 3.31
C ARG A 222 -26.56 -12.44 3.63
N GLN A 223 -25.63 -13.18 3.03
CA GLN A 223 -25.53 -14.64 3.16
C GLN A 223 -24.52 -14.98 4.26
N ALA A 224 -24.86 -15.96 5.11
CA ALA A 224 -24.01 -16.42 6.20
C ALA A 224 -22.61 -16.88 5.72
N SER A 225 -22.55 -17.56 4.57
CA SER A 225 -21.32 -18.07 3.97
C SER A 225 -20.31 -16.98 3.60
N ALA A 226 -20.78 -15.77 3.28
CA ALA A 226 -19.94 -14.67 2.82
C ALA A 226 -19.29 -13.86 3.95
N TRP A 227 -19.71 -14.06 5.21
CA TRP A 227 -19.17 -13.31 6.34
C TRP A 227 -17.69 -13.59 6.61
N MET A 228 -17.27 -14.86 6.50
CA MET A 228 -15.90 -15.21 6.81
C MET A 228 -14.91 -14.68 5.75
N PRO A 229 -15.16 -14.81 4.43
CA PRO A 229 -14.38 -14.11 3.40
C PRO A 229 -14.37 -12.59 3.58
N PHE A 230 -15.52 -11.99 3.89
CA PHE A 230 -15.64 -10.56 4.13
C PHE A 230 -14.74 -10.09 5.28
N ILE A 231 -14.83 -10.76 6.44
CA ILE A 231 -13.98 -10.48 7.60
C ILE A 231 -12.51 -10.72 7.27
N ALA A 232 -12.20 -11.80 6.53
CA ALA A 232 -10.83 -12.10 6.15
C ALA A 232 -10.22 -11.01 5.27
N ALA A 233 -10.90 -10.57 4.21
CA ALA A 233 -10.44 -9.50 3.34
C ALA A 233 -10.28 -8.18 4.11
N TRP A 234 -11.26 -7.86 4.96
CA TRP A 234 -11.24 -6.65 5.79
C TRP A 234 -10.06 -6.62 6.77
N LEU A 235 -9.88 -7.70 7.55
CA LEU A 235 -8.77 -7.81 8.51
C LEU A 235 -7.40 -7.88 7.82
N THR A 236 -7.33 -8.51 6.64
CA THR A 236 -6.07 -8.62 5.88
C THR A 236 -5.53 -7.25 5.53
N MET A 237 -6.35 -6.40 4.93
CA MET A 237 -5.93 -5.04 4.59
C MET A 237 -5.78 -4.15 5.83
N MET A 238 -6.68 -4.29 6.82
CA MET A 238 -6.69 -3.43 8.01
C MET A 238 -5.52 -3.68 8.95
N LEU A 239 -5.25 -4.95 9.29
CA LEU A 239 -4.26 -5.33 10.30
C LEU A 239 -2.95 -5.77 9.64
N GLY A 240 -3.04 -6.47 8.50
CA GLY A 240 -1.87 -6.98 7.79
C GLY A 240 -0.97 -5.87 7.26
N SER A 241 -1.49 -4.67 7.07
CA SER A 241 -0.72 -3.55 6.54
C SER A 241 -0.07 -2.67 7.60
N ILE A 242 -0.48 -2.76 8.88
CA ILE A 242 0.12 -1.98 9.97
C ILE A 242 1.65 -2.23 10.12
N PRO A 243 2.16 -3.48 9.99
CA PRO A 243 3.60 -3.75 10.10
C PRO A 243 4.43 -3.29 8.90
N GLN A 244 3.83 -2.72 7.88
CA GLN A 244 4.52 -2.35 6.66
C GLN A 244 5.49 -1.19 6.88
N GLN A 245 6.62 -1.23 6.19
CA GLN A 245 7.65 -0.21 6.31
C GLN A 245 7.15 1.15 5.78
N ASP A 246 6.34 1.19 4.73
CA ASP A 246 5.84 2.43 4.13
C ASP A 246 4.94 3.20 5.10
N VAL A 247 4.12 2.51 5.90
CA VAL A 247 3.28 3.08 6.96
C VAL A 247 4.17 3.64 8.07
N PHE A 248 5.10 2.82 8.59
CA PHE A 248 6.07 3.23 9.61
C PHE A 248 6.86 4.47 9.16
N GLN A 249 7.49 4.38 7.99
CA GLN A 249 8.40 5.37 7.44
C GLN A 249 7.73 6.74 7.26
N ARG A 250 6.46 6.79 6.87
CA ARG A 250 5.69 8.03 6.72
C ARG A 250 5.43 8.71 8.05
N MET A 251 4.92 7.95 9.01
CA MET A 251 4.68 8.45 10.37
C MET A 251 5.97 8.98 10.98
N THR A 252 7.06 8.22 10.88
CA THR A 252 8.34 8.59 11.51
C THR A 252 9.11 9.69 10.78
N SER A 253 8.74 10.04 9.54
CA SER A 253 9.35 11.16 8.80
C SER A 253 8.79 12.53 9.20
N ALA A 254 7.73 12.56 10.01
CA ALA A 254 7.16 13.78 10.55
C ALA A 254 8.17 14.57 11.42
N LYS A 255 7.98 15.88 11.51
CA LYS A 255 8.79 16.78 12.34
C LYS A 255 8.60 16.60 13.85
N ASP A 256 7.45 16.09 14.27
CA ASP A 256 7.07 15.85 15.66
C ASP A 256 6.03 14.72 15.76
N GLU A 257 5.83 14.19 16.98
CA GLU A 257 4.97 13.02 17.20
C GLU A 257 3.49 13.31 16.96
N ASP A 258 3.01 14.52 17.26
CA ASP A 258 1.63 14.91 17.02
C ASP A 258 1.36 14.99 15.52
N THR A 259 2.31 15.55 14.76
CA THR A 259 2.29 15.52 13.30
C THR A 259 2.25 14.08 12.81
N ALA A 260 3.06 13.16 13.35
CA ALA A 260 3.04 11.74 12.97
C ALA A 260 1.66 11.09 13.15
N VAL A 261 0.98 11.37 14.27
CA VAL A 261 -0.36 10.85 14.57
C VAL A 261 -1.42 11.48 13.65
N TYR A 262 -1.60 12.79 13.75
CA TYR A 262 -2.75 13.47 13.16
C TYR A 262 -2.71 13.50 11.63
N SER A 263 -1.51 13.61 11.03
CA SER A 263 -1.39 13.58 9.56
C SER A 263 -1.71 12.20 9.00
N THR A 264 -1.40 11.13 9.73
CA THR A 264 -1.70 9.75 9.30
C THR A 264 -3.18 9.45 9.42
N VAL A 265 -3.82 9.89 10.51
CA VAL A 265 -5.28 9.81 10.66
C VAL A 265 -6.00 10.61 9.58
N LEU A 266 -5.57 11.85 9.34
CA LEU A 266 -6.15 12.69 8.29
C LEU A 266 -5.94 12.10 6.90
N GLY A 267 -4.74 11.59 6.61
CA GLY A 267 -4.43 10.92 5.34
C GLY A 267 -5.32 9.69 5.10
N GLY A 268 -5.52 8.86 6.12
CA GLY A 268 -6.44 7.72 6.06
C GLY A 268 -7.91 8.13 5.88
N GLY A 269 -8.35 9.19 6.54
CA GLY A 269 -9.70 9.75 6.37
C GLY A 269 -9.93 10.33 4.98
N LEU A 270 -8.95 11.07 4.44
CA LEU A 270 -9.02 11.60 3.07
C LEU A 270 -9.04 10.47 2.05
N TYR A 271 -8.22 9.44 2.25
CA TYR A 271 -8.22 8.24 1.41
C TYR A 271 -9.60 7.57 1.39
N PHE A 272 -10.20 7.35 2.57
CA PHE A 272 -11.54 6.76 2.69
C PHE A 272 -12.58 7.52 1.86
N VAL A 273 -12.65 8.84 2.03
CA VAL A 273 -13.64 9.68 1.34
C VAL A 273 -13.39 9.70 -0.17
N PHE A 274 -12.13 9.86 -0.60
CA PHE A 274 -11.80 10.00 -2.02
C PHE A 274 -11.89 8.67 -2.79
N ALA A 275 -11.76 7.52 -2.14
CA ALA A 275 -11.89 6.21 -2.79
C ALA A 275 -13.28 5.98 -3.41
N PHE A 276 -14.33 6.65 -2.93
CA PHE A 276 -15.66 6.60 -3.53
C PHE A 276 -15.76 7.35 -4.87
N VAL A 277 -14.87 8.31 -5.13
CA VAL A 277 -14.88 9.09 -6.37
C VAL A 277 -14.68 8.20 -7.60
N PRO A 278 -13.59 7.40 -7.72
CA PRO A 278 -13.42 6.51 -8.87
C PRO A 278 -14.49 5.42 -8.97
N MET A 279 -15.07 4.95 -7.85
CA MET A 279 -16.20 4.01 -7.88
C MET A 279 -17.42 4.60 -8.59
N LEU A 280 -17.85 5.79 -8.17
CA LEU A 280 -19.02 6.46 -8.75
C LEU A 280 -18.74 6.91 -10.17
N LEU A 281 -17.51 7.36 -10.45
CA LEU A 281 -17.07 7.67 -11.80
C LEU A 281 -17.20 6.44 -12.69
N ALA A 282 -16.73 5.27 -12.26
CA ALA A 282 -16.85 4.05 -13.05
C ALA A 282 -18.32 3.64 -13.27
N PHE A 283 -19.16 3.85 -12.26
CA PHE A 283 -20.59 3.56 -12.37
C PHE A 283 -21.30 4.44 -13.40
N THR A 284 -20.87 5.68 -13.58
CA THR A 284 -21.42 6.55 -14.64
C THR A 284 -21.26 5.95 -16.03
N ALA A 285 -20.23 5.13 -16.28
CA ALA A 285 -20.03 4.47 -17.57
C ALA A 285 -21.24 3.61 -17.96
N LEU A 286 -21.82 2.90 -16.99
CA LEU A 286 -23.00 2.05 -17.17
C LEU A 286 -24.28 2.85 -17.45
N LEU A 287 -24.29 4.16 -17.22
CA LEU A 287 -25.41 5.06 -17.55
C LEU A 287 -25.21 5.73 -18.90
N VAL A 288 -23.96 6.02 -19.29
CA VAL A 288 -23.63 6.70 -20.55
C VAL A 288 -23.87 5.79 -21.77
N ALA A 289 -23.36 4.55 -21.72
CA ALA A 289 -23.51 3.59 -22.82
C ALA A 289 -23.66 2.16 -22.27
N PRO A 290 -24.85 1.78 -21.76
CA PRO A 290 -25.05 0.56 -20.99
C PRO A 290 -24.56 -0.71 -21.71
N GLU A 291 -25.00 -0.94 -22.95
CA GLU A 291 -24.66 -2.16 -23.71
C GLU A 291 -23.14 -2.32 -23.89
N LYS A 292 -22.46 -1.24 -24.25
CA LYS A 292 -21.01 -1.24 -24.47
C LYS A 292 -20.24 -1.49 -23.18
N PHE A 293 -20.55 -0.75 -22.11
CA PHE A 293 -19.79 -0.88 -20.86
C PHE A 293 -20.12 -2.17 -20.11
N GLN A 294 -21.30 -2.77 -20.30
CA GLN A 294 -21.59 -4.12 -19.84
C GLN A 294 -20.73 -5.18 -20.57
N ALA A 295 -20.52 -5.03 -21.89
CA ALA A 295 -19.63 -5.92 -22.63
C ALA A 295 -18.18 -5.81 -22.15
N ILE A 296 -17.69 -4.60 -21.85
CA ILE A 296 -16.36 -4.38 -21.27
C ILE A 296 -16.28 -4.97 -19.86
N LEU A 297 -17.30 -4.75 -19.02
CA LEU A 297 -17.37 -5.26 -17.65
C LEU A 297 -17.22 -6.79 -17.56
N ALA A 298 -17.79 -7.51 -18.54
CA ALA A 298 -17.73 -8.96 -18.63
C ALA A 298 -16.35 -9.51 -19.00
N VAL A 299 -15.51 -8.71 -19.66
CA VAL A 299 -14.19 -9.13 -20.13
C VAL A 299 -13.08 -8.60 -19.22
N ASP A 300 -13.05 -7.29 -18.99
CA ASP A 300 -12.04 -6.62 -18.20
C ASP A 300 -12.58 -5.29 -17.63
N ALA A 301 -13.11 -5.39 -16.41
CA ALA A 301 -13.68 -4.26 -15.70
C ALA A 301 -12.67 -3.12 -15.44
N GLN A 302 -11.36 -3.40 -15.42
CA GLN A 302 -10.33 -2.37 -15.19
C GLN A 302 -10.20 -1.39 -16.37
N LYS A 303 -10.70 -1.77 -17.56
CA LYS A 303 -10.70 -0.94 -18.77
C LYS A 303 -11.86 0.07 -18.81
N ILE A 304 -12.91 -0.12 -18.01
CA ILE A 304 -14.11 0.72 -18.05
C ILE A 304 -13.78 2.19 -17.86
N LEU A 305 -13.02 2.51 -16.81
CA LEU A 305 -12.66 3.88 -16.49
C LEU A 305 -11.81 4.55 -17.59
N PRO A 306 -10.66 3.98 -17.99
CA PRO A 306 -9.89 4.54 -19.10
C PRO A 306 -10.69 4.70 -20.40
N THR A 307 -11.54 3.72 -20.75
CA THR A 307 -12.35 3.77 -21.97
C THR A 307 -13.42 4.85 -21.91
N LEU A 308 -14.12 5.00 -20.78
CA LEU A 308 -15.09 6.08 -20.58
C LEU A 308 -14.47 7.44 -20.85
N ILE A 309 -13.29 7.68 -20.26
CA ILE A 309 -12.61 8.96 -20.39
C ILE A 309 -12.16 9.22 -21.83
N LEU A 310 -11.56 8.23 -22.50
CA LEU A 310 -11.09 8.41 -23.87
C LEU A 310 -12.21 8.70 -24.87
N GLU A 311 -13.37 8.06 -24.70
CA GLU A 311 -14.42 8.08 -25.72
C GLU A 311 -15.46 9.17 -25.48
N HIS A 312 -15.70 9.55 -24.22
CA HIS A 312 -16.81 10.43 -23.85
C HIS A 312 -16.37 11.77 -23.26
N THR A 313 -15.07 12.08 -23.25
CA THR A 313 -14.58 13.33 -22.65
C THR A 313 -13.61 14.07 -23.58
N PRO A 314 -13.57 15.41 -23.52
CA PRO A 314 -12.69 16.22 -24.35
C PRO A 314 -11.24 16.09 -23.91
N LEU A 315 -10.31 16.47 -24.78
CA LEU A 315 -8.88 16.30 -24.57
C LEU A 315 -8.37 16.83 -23.22
N PHE A 316 -8.85 17.98 -22.75
CA PHE A 316 -8.41 18.54 -21.46
C PHE A 316 -8.78 17.62 -20.28
N ALA A 317 -9.97 17.01 -20.33
CA ALA A 317 -10.49 16.13 -19.31
C ALA A 317 -9.75 14.78 -19.32
N GLN A 318 -9.42 14.28 -20.52
CA GLN A 318 -8.55 13.13 -20.69
C GLN A 318 -7.16 13.37 -20.09
N VAL A 319 -6.52 14.50 -20.39
CA VAL A 319 -5.20 14.87 -19.84
C VAL A 319 -5.26 14.94 -18.32
N LEU A 320 -6.31 15.54 -17.77
CA LEU A 320 -6.50 15.67 -16.33
C LEU A 320 -6.62 14.31 -15.63
N PHE A 321 -7.49 13.42 -16.15
CA PHE A 321 -7.69 12.09 -15.59
C PHE A 321 -6.44 11.21 -15.71
N PHE A 322 -5.83 11.11 -16.90
CA PHE A 322 -4.64 10.28 -17.08
C PHE A 322 -3.43 10.85 -16.34
N GLY A 323 -3.34 12.18 -16.21
CA GLY A 323 -2.38 12.84 -15.33
C GLY A 323 -2.56 12.38 -13.88
N ALA A 324 -3.77 12.52 -13.32
CA ALA A 324 -4.11 12.08 -11.96
C ALA A 324 -3.89 10.58 -11.73
N LEU A 325 -4.30 9.73 -12.68
CA LEU A 325 -4.10 8.29 -12.60
C LEU A 325 -2.61 7.94 -12.59
N LEU A 326 -1.80 8.54 -13.46
CA LEU A 326 -0.36 8.33 -13.45
C LEU A 326 0.29 8.91 -12.19
N SER A 327 -0.17 10.05 -11.67
CA SER A 327 0.26 10.60 -10.38
C SER A 327 0.09 9.58 -9.25
N ALA A 328 -1.11 9.01 -9.15
CA ALA A 328 -1.48 8.00 -8.16
C ALA A 328 -0.56 6.78 -8.26
N ILE A 329 -0.46 6.19 -9.46
CA ILE A 329 0.34 4.97 -9.67
C ILE A 329 1.83 5.23 -9.38
N MET A 330 2.38 6.36 -9.81
CA MET A 330 3.80 6.71 -9.60
C MET A 330 4.11 6.95 -8.12
N SER A 331 3.27 7.69 -7.40
CA SER A 331 3.41 7.92 -5.96
C SER A 331 3.50 6.60 -5.22
N THR A 332 2.50 5.73 -5.38
CA THR A 332 2.48 4.40 -4.76
C THR A 332 3.67 3.55 -5.18
N SER A 333 4.02 3.51 -6.47
CA SER A 333 5.14 2.69 -6.95
C SER A 333 6.47 3.12 -6.33
N SER A 334 6.75 4.42 -6.27
CA SER A 334 8.00 4.92 -5.68
C SER A 334 8.11 4.63 -4.19
N ALA A 335 7.03 4.84 -3.45
CA ALA A 335 6.92 4.50 -2.04
C ALA A 335 7.19 3.02 -1.75
N THR A 336 6.52 2.15 -2.51
CA THR A 336 6.54 0.70 -2.31
C THR A 336 7.78 0.03 -2.89
N LEU A 337 8.55 0.70 -3.74
CA LEU A 337 9.92 0.32 -4.09
C LEU A 337 10.93 0.74 -3.03
N LEU A 338 10.76 1.95 -2.47
CA LEU A 338 11.70 2.53 -1.51
C LEU A 338 11.69 1.78 -0.17
N ALA A 339 10.51 1.55 0.39
CA ALA A 339 10.32 0.94 1.70
C ALA A 339 11.00 -0.44 1.88
N PRO A 340 10.75 -1.47 1.03
CA PRO A 340 11.44 -2.75 1.12
C PRO A 340 12.93 -2.63 0.87
N SER A 341 13.36 -1.70 0.03
CA SER A 341 14.78 -1.51 -0.28
C SER A 341 15.57 -1.01 0.92
N ILE A 342 15.01 -0.06 1.69
CA ILE A 342 15.59 0.41 2.94
C ILE A 342 15.59 -0.72 3.98
N THR A 343 14.45 -1.38 4.17
CA THR A 343 14.29 -2.44 5.19
C THR A 343 15.19 -3.63 4.92
N PHE A 344 15.29 -4.09 3.67
CA PHE A 344 16.20 -5.18 3.31
C PHE A 344 17.68 -4.77 3.51
N SER A 345 18.02 -3.53 3.14
CA SER A 345 19.39 -3.04 3.28
C SER A 345 19.81 -2.89 4.74
N GLU A 346 18.98 -2.25 5.56
CA GLU A 346 19.26 -2.00 6.99
C GLU A 346 19.21 -3.31 7.79
N ASN A 347 18.12 -4.07 7.66
CA ASN A 347 17.88 -5.20 8.54
C ASN A 347 18.50 -6.50 8.04
N ILE A 348 18.80 -6.67 6.76
CA ILE A 348 19.44 -7.91 6.27
C ILE A 348 20.90 -7.65 5.90
N LEU A 349 21.14 -6.79 4.91
CA LEU A 349 22.47 -6.67 4.30
C LEU A 349 23.50 -5.98 5.18
N LYS A 350 23.12 -4.94 5.93
CA LYS A 350 24.04 -4.19 6.79
C LYS A 350 24.75 -5.06 7.82
N GLY A 351 24.09 -6.12 8.30
CA GLY A 351 24.68 -7.09 9.23
C GLY A 351 25.91 -7.82 8.69
N PHE A 352 26.05 -7.94 7.37
CA PHE A 352 27.23 -8.51 6.72
C PHE A 352 28.37 -7.49 6.54
N PHE A 353 28.10 -6.20 6.76
CA PHE A 353 29.07 -5.11 6.63
C PHE A 353 29.05 -4.18 7.86
N PRO A 354 29.50 -4.64 9.04
CA PRO A 354 29.33 -3.91 10.30
C PRO A 354 29.97 -2.52 10.35
N GLN A 355 30.98 -2.26 9.52
CA GLN A 355 31.71 -0.99 9.44
C GLN A 355 31.45 -0.22 8.14
N ILE A 356 30.29 -0.45 7.50
CA ILE A 356 29.93 0.25 6.27
C ILE A 356 29.77 1.75 6.52
N SER A 357 30.42 2.57 5.68
CA SER A 357 30.26 4.03 5.74
C SER A 357 28.88 4.46 5.25
N ASP A 358 28.39 5.63 5.68
CA ASP A 358 27.07 6.15 5.26
C ASP A 358 26.93 6.23 3.74
N VAL A 359 27.98 6.68 3.04
CA VAL A 359 28.01 6.76 1.57
C VAL A 359 27.91 5.37 0.92
N ALA A 360 28.61 4.37 1.47
CA ALA A 360 28.54 3.01 0.95
C ALA A 360 27.19 2.36 1.25
N PHE A 361 26.61 2.64 2.43
CA PHE A 361 25.28 2.17 2.81
C PHE A 361 24.18 2.76 1.92
N LEU A 362 24.26 4.05 1.62
CA LEU A 362 23.34 4.70 0.68
C LEU A 362 23.43 4.10 -0.73
N ARG A 363 24.64 3.79 -1.22
CA ARG A 363 24.82 3.08 -2.50
C ARG A 363 24.21 1.69 -2.46
N MET A 364 24.36 0.96 -1.35
CA MET A 364 23.75 -0.36 -1.16
C MET A 364 22.23 -0.29 -1.24
N ILE A 365 21.57 0.67 -0.57
CA ILE A 365 20.12 0.86 -0.66
C ILE A 365 19.68 1.09 -2.11
N ARG A 366 20.41 1.93 -2.84
CA ARG A 366 20.12 2.21 -4.27
C ARG A 366 20.27 0.97 -5.15
N MET A 367 21.29 0.15 -4.91
CA MET A 367 21.47 -1.11 -5.65
C MET A 367 20.37 -2.13 -5.33
N VAL A 368 19.99 -2.27 -4.05
CA VAL A 368 18.86 -3.11 -3.65
C VAL A 368 17.58 -2.65 -4.32
N LEU A 369 17.34 -1.34 -4.39
CA LEU A 369 16.16 -0.77 -5.06
C LEU A 369 16.11 -1.14 -6.54
N LEU A 370 17.22 -0.99 -7.26
CA LEU A 370 17.33 -1.40 -8.66
C LEU A 370 17.02 -2.90 -8.83
N VAL A 371 17.63 -3.76 -8.02
CA VAL A 371 17.41 -5.22 -8.09
C VAL A 371 15.97 -5.57 -7.75
N PHE A 372 15.40 -4.98 -6.70
CA PHE A 372 14.03 -5.21 -6.28
C PHE A 372 13.03 -4.80 -7.36
N ALA A 373 13.25 -3.65 -8.02
CA ALA A 373 12.41 -3.23 -9.13
C ALA A 373 12.48 -4.17 -10.34
N LEU A 374 13.65 -4.78 -10.62
CA LEU A 374 13.76 -5.81 -11.65
C LEU A 374 12.96 -7.08 -11.28
N CYS A 375 13.01 -7.51 -10.01
CA CYS A 375 12.18 -8.61 -9.52
C CYS A 375 10.67 -8.30 -9.63
N VAL A 376 10.27 -7.08 -9.26
CA VAL A 376 8.89 -6.59 -9.40
C VAL A 376 8.44 -6.58 -10.85
N LEU A 377 9.26 -6.07 -11.77
CA LEU A 377 8.96 -6.04 -13.19
C LEU A 377 8.83 -7.46 -13.76
N TYR A 378 9.75 -8.35 -13.40
CA TYR A 378 9.67 -9.76 -13.79
C TYR A 378 8.37 -10.41 -13.29
N TYR A 379 8.01 -10.23 -12.02
CA TYR A 379 6.77 -10.76 -11.48
C TYR A 379 5.52 -10.14 -12.14
N ALA A 380 5.55 -8.84 -12.43
CA ALA A 380 4.46 -8.14 -13.13
C ALA A 380 4.23 -8.68 -14.55
N LEU A 381 5.31 -8.99 -15.28
CA LEU A 381 5.26 -9.53 -16.65
C LEU A 381 4.78 -10.98 -16.72
N GLN A 382 4.89 -11.74 -15.63
CA GLN A 382 4.51 -13.16 -15.57
C GLN A 382 3.18 -13.43 -14.87
N SER A 383 2.61 -12.42 -14.21
CA SER A 383 1.37 -12.59 -13.45
C SER A 383 0.15 -12.39 -14.35
N ASP A 384 -0.85 -13.25 -14.19
CA ASP A 384 -2.18 -13.11 -14.80
C ASP A 384 -3.25 -12.63 -13.79
N SER A 385 -2.87 -12.39 -12.53
CA SER A 385 -3.82 -12.01 -11.47
C SER A 385 -4.39 -10.59 -11.66
N SER A 386 -5.61 -10.28 -11.20
CA SER A 386 -6.07 -8.89 -11.21
C SER A 386 -5.24 -8.00 -10.26
N ILE A 387 -5.21 -6.69 -10.50
CA ILE A 387 -4.51 -5.72 -9.63
C ILE A 387 -4.93 -5.92 -8.16
N HIS A 388 -6.24 -5.97 -7.90
CA HIS A 388 -6.77 -6.15 -6.55
C HIS A 388 -6.27 -7.44 -5.87
N LYS A 389 -6.30 -8.57 -6.58
CA LYS A 389 -5.83 -9.87 -6.04
C LYS A 389 -4.33 -9.85 -5.72
N MET A 390 -3.53 -9.18 -6.55
CA MET A 390 -2.09 -9.06 -6.30
C MET A 390 -1.81 -8.30 -5.00
N VAL A 391 -2.58 -7.24 -4.73
CA VAL A 391 -2.43 -6.46 -3.50
C VAL A 391 -2.98 -7.20 -2.28
N GLU A 392 -4.17 -7.79 -2.36
CA GLU A 392 -4.75 -8.52 -1.22
C GLU A 392 -3.86 -9.68 -0.77
N ASN A 393 -3.30 -10.44 -1.73
CA ASN A 393 -2.41 -11.57 -1.42
C ASN A 393 -1.09 -11.12 -0.77
N ALA A 394 -0.59 -9.92 -1.08
CA ALA A 394 0.62 -9.39 -0.44
C ALA A 394 0.44 -9.30 1.09
N TYR A 395 -0.66 -8.71 1.53
CA TYR A 395 -0.89 -8.41 2.94
C TYR A 395 -1.27 -9.62 3.80
N LYS A 396 -1.67 -10.74 3.19
CA LYS A 396 -1.87 -12.01 3.93
C LYS A 396 -0.61 -12.41 4.67
N ILE A 397 0.56 -12.26 4.05
CA ILE A 397 1.86 -12.66 4.62
C ILE A 397 2.13 -11.87 5.91
N THR A 398 1.99 -10.55 5.86
CA THR A 398 2.28 -9.69 7.02
C THR A 398 1.20 -9.77 8.10
N LEU A 399 -0.05 -10.06 7.73
CA LEU A 399 -1.12 -10.36 8.70
C LEU A 399 -0.75 -11.57 9.58
N VAL A 400 -0.37 -12.69 8.96
CA VAL A 400 -0.14 -13.95 9.69
C VAL A 400 1.23 -14.03 10.34
N ALA A 401 2.21 -13.26 9.86
CA ALA A 401 3.57 -13.27 10.38
C ALA A 401 3.89 -12.08 11.30
N ALA A 402 3.65 -10.84 10.84
CA ALA A 402 4.26 -9.66 11.46
C ALA A 402 3.32 -8.89 12.40
N PHE A 403 2.01 -8.89 12.12
CA PHE A 403 1.04 -8.10 12.88
C PHE A 403 0.99 -8.49 14.36
N VAL A 404 0.81 -9.79 14.66
CA VAL A 404 0.67 -10.25 16.04
C VAL A 404 1.92 -9.95 16.89
N PRO A 405 3.16 -10.28 16.45
CA PRO A 405 4.36 -9.91 17.22
C PRO A 405 4.57 -8.40 17.34
N LEU A 406 4.19 -7.60 16.34
CA LEU A 406 4.27 -6.13 16.43
C LEU A 406 3.35 -5.59 17.53
N THR A 407 2.07 -5.93 17.46
CA THR A 407 1.06 -5.46 18.42
C THR A 407 1.37 -5.96 19.82
N ALA A 408 1.64 -7.24 19.99
CA ALA A 408 2.00 -7.79 21.29
C ALA A 408 3.30 -7.17 21.83
N GLY A 409 4.29 -6.91 20.97
CA GLY A 409 5.55 -6.30 21.38
C GLY A 409 5.40 -4.87 21.92
N LEU A 410 4.48 -4.09 21.35
CA LEU A 410 4.22 -2.69 21.73
C LEU A 410 3.28 -2.51 22.92
N PHE A 411 2.33 -3.43 23.09
CA PHE A 411 1.23 -3.25 24.05
C PHE A 411 1.16 -4.33 25.14
N TRP A 412 1.88 -5.45 25.00
CA TRP A 412 1.84 -6.55 25.97
C TRP A 412 3.20 -6.79 26.63
N LYS A 413 3.31 -6.40 27.90
CA LYS A 413 4.56 -6.52 28.68
C LYS A 413 5.08 -7.96 28.78
N LYS A 414 4.19 -8.95 28.74
CA LYS A 414 4.56 -10.38 28.80
C LYS A 414 4.96 -10.97 27.45
N ALA A 415 4.93 -10.22 26.35
CA ALA A 415 5.35 -10.73 25.05
C ALA A 415 6.83 -11.16 25.09
N THR A 416 7.12 -12.34 24.54
CA THR A 416 8.48 -12.93 24.57
C THR A 416 8.98 -13.25 23.16
N THR A 417 10.29 -13.43 23.02
CA THR A 417 10.92 -13.88 21.77
C THR A 417 10.42 -15.27 21.35
N GLN A 418 10.22 -16.20 22.30
CA GLN A 418 9.67 -17.52 22.05
C GLN A 418 8.24 -17.44 21.50
N GLY A 419 7.38 -16.62 22.13
CA GLY A 419 6.03 -16.37 21.65
C GLY A 419 6.01 -15.74 20.25
N ALA A 420 6.86 -14.75 20.00
CA ALA A 420 6.96 -14.11 18.69
C ALA A 420 7.38 -15.12 17.59
N LEU A 421 8.39 -15.95 17.86
CA LEU A 421 8.83 -16.97 16.90
C LEU A 421 7.73 -18.00 16.62
N ALA A 422 7.06 -18.47 17.67
CA ALA A 422 5.94 -19.42 17.55
C ALA A 422 4.78 -18.81 16.76
N ALA A 423 4.46 -17.54 16.99
CA ALA A 423 3.42 -16.81 16.26
C ALA A 423 3.72 -16.72 14.77
N MET A 424 4.95 -16.33 14.41
CA MET A 424 5.37 -16.19 13.02
C MET A 424 5.36 -17.53 12.27
N LEU A 425 6.02 -18.54 12.84
CA LEU A 425 6.14 -19.85 12.20
C LEU A 425 4.80 -20.59 12.18
N GLY A 426 4.03 -20.53 13.26
CA GLY A 426 2.70 -21.14 13.34
C GLY A 426 1.71 -20.46 12.39
N GLY A 427 1.68 -19.13 12.36
CA GLY A 427 0.79 -18.37 11.47
C GLY A 427 1.09 -18.61 9.99
N LEU A 428 2.36 -18.51 9.58
CA LEU A 428 2.78 -18.83 8.21
C LEU A 428 2.55 -20.30 7.86
N GLY A 429 2.89 -21.21 8.78
CA GLY A 429 2.76 -22.65 8.56
C GLY A 429 1.31 -23.07 8.35
N VAL A 430 0.38 -22.60 9.19
CA VAL A 430 -1.05 -22.90 9.03
C VAL A 430 -1.63 -22.23 7.81
N TRP A 431 -1.30 -20.97 7.53
CA TRP A 431 -1.75 -20.28 6.33
C TRP A 431 -1.34 -21.05 5.05
N LEU A 432 -0.07 -21.40 4.92
CA LEU A 432 0.44 -22.15 3.76
C LEU A 432 -0.15 -23.56 3.69
N ALA A 433 -0.27 -24.26 4.82
CA ALA A 433 -0.88 -25.59 4.85
C ALA A 433 -2.33 -25.54 4.39
N MET A 434 -3.10 -24.53 4.79
CA MET A 434 -4.47 -24.34 4.35
C MET A 434 -4.54 -24.06 2.84
N GLU A 435 -3.71 -23.13 2.31
CA GLU A 435 -3.66 -22.82 0.88
C GLU A 435 -3.29 -24.05 0.02
N ILE A 436 -2.41 -24.93 0.51
CA ILE A 436 -1.88 -26.07 -0.27
C ILE A 436 -2.78 -27.31 -0.16
N PHE A 437 -3.28 -27.62 1.04
CA PHE A 437 -3.90 -28.92 1.32
C PHE A 437 -5.42 -28.88 1.41
N LEU A 438 -6.06 -27.73 1.65
CA LEU A 438 -7.51 -27.68 1.76
C LEU A 438 -8.20 -27.53 0.39
N PRO A 439 -9.31 -28.25 0.16
CA PRO A 439 -10.09 -28.12 -1.06
C PRO A 439 -10.80 -26.77 -1.13
N LYS A 440 -10.97 -26.23 -2.35
CA LYS A 440 -11.57 -24.91 -2.61
C LYS A 440 -12.88 -24.63 -1.87
N PRO A 441 -13.87 -25.56 -1.77
CA PRO A 441 -15.11 -25.29 -1.05
C PRO A 441 -14.89 -24.98 0.43
N LEU A 442 -13.86 -25.54 1.06
CA LEU A 442 -13.51 -25.23 2.45
C LEU A 442 -12.81 -23.87 2.54
N LEU A 443 -12.00 -23.50 1.55
CA LEU A 443 -11.33 -22.19 1.50
C LEU A 443 -12.30 -21.02 1.33
N GLU A 444 -13.39 -21.25 0.59
CA GLU A 444 -14.47 -20.26 0.43
C GLU A 444 -15.22 -19.99 1.75
N VAL A 445 -15.25 -20.95 2.67
CA VAL A 445 -15.87 -20.79 3.99
C VAL A 445 -14.86 -20.37 5.05
N TRP A 446 -13.63 -20.87 4.97
CA TRP A 446 -12.54 -20.61 5.90
C TRP A 446 -11.29 -20.12 5.16
N PRO A 447 -11.19 -18.80 4.93
CA PRO A 447 -10.03 -18.20 4.30
C PRO A 447 -8.74 -18.52 5.08
N PRO A 448 -7.69 -19.03 4.41
CA PRO A 448 -6.43 -19.45 5.04
C PRO A 448 -5.80 -18.43 5.97
N GLN A 449 -5.86 -17.16 5.60
CA GLN A 449 -5.25 -16.07 6.35
C GLN A 449 -5.88 -15.88 7.74
N LEU A 450 -7.16 -16.22 7.93
CA LEU A 450 -7.77 -16.20 9.25
C LEU A 450 -7.29 -17.35 10.12
N GLY A 451 -7.13 -18.56 9.55
CA GLY A 451 -6.53 -19.69 10.26
C GLY A 451 -5.09 -19.38 10.68
N GLY A 452 -4.30 -18.78 9.80
CA GLY A 452 -2.96 -18.28 10.10
C GLY A 452 -2.95 -17.22 11.21
N LEU A 453 -3.82 -16.20 11.12
CA LEU A 453 -3.92 -15.14 12.14
C LEU A 453 -4.31 -15.69 13.52
N LEU A 454 -5.34 -16.54 13.58
CA LEU A 454 -5.78 -17.16 14.83
C LEU A 454 -4.66 -18.02 15.45
N THR A 455 -3.95 -18.78 14.61
CA THR A 455 -2.79 -19.56 15.05
C THR A 455 -1.69 -18.66 15.57
N ALA A 456 -1.38 -17.56 14.88
CA ALA A 456 -0.38 -16.61 15.33
C ALA A 456 -0.72 -16.01 16.70
N ILE A 457 -1.99 -15.62 16.92
CA ILE A 457 -2.46 -15.11 18.22
C ILE A 457 -2.30 -16.17 19.31
N LEU A 458 -2.79 -17.40 19.08
CA LEU A 458 -2.71 -18.47 20.06
C LEU A 458 -1.26 -18.86 20.38
N ALA A 459 -0.41 -18.95 19.35
CA ALA A 459 1.00 -19.27 19.51
C ALA A 459 1.77 -18.15 20.22
N MET A 460 1.43 -16.87 19.98
CA MET A 460 1.98 -15.74 20.74
C MET A 460 1.66 -15.84 22.23
N LEU A 461 0.39 -16.13 22.55
CA LEU A 461 -0.10 -16.27 23.91
C LEU A 461 0.56 -17.46 24.63
N ILE A 462 0.46 -18.65 24.04
CA ILE A 462 1.00 -19.89 24.62
C ILE A 462 2.52 -19.79 24.75
N GLY A 463 3.22 -19.41 23.68
CA GLY A 463 4.69 -19.35 23.67
C GLY A 463 5.26 -18.31 24.64
N SER A 464 4.50 -17.25 24.95
CA SER A 464 4.91 -16.24 25.94
C SER A 464 4.57 -16.57 27.38
N LEU A 465 3.55 -17.40 27.62
CA LEU A 465 3.15 -17.81 28.97
C LEU A 465 3.81 -19.11 29.44
N LEU A 466 4.31 -19.92 28.52
CA LEU A 466 5.09 -21.11 28.83
C LEU A 466 6.50 -20.77 29.36
N PRO A 467 7.18 -21.72 30.04
CA PRO A 467 8.58 -21.58 30.39
C PRO A 467 9.43 -21.16 29.19
N GLN A 468 10.28 -20.16 29.40
CA GLN A 468 11.07 -19.56 28.34
C GLN A 468 12.36 -20.36 28.14
N TRP A 469 12.43 -21.12 27.05
CA TRP A 469 13.63 -21.87 26.64
C TRP A 469 14.45 -21.12 25.59
N TYR A 470 13.78 -20.23 24.84
CA TYR A 470 14.41 -19.38 23.84
C TYR A 470 14.41 -17.92 24.32
N GLN A 471 15.39 -17.57 25.15
CA GLN A 471 15.62 -16.20 25.61
C GLN A 471 16.65 -15.48 24.75
N ALA A 472 16.36 -14.23 24.39
CA ALA A 472 17.40 -13.34 23.91
C ALA A 472 18.31 -12.97 25.09
N LYS A 473 19.64 -12.98 24.89
CA LYS A 473 20.54 -12.24 25.78
C LYS A 473 20.17 -10.76 25.65
N ILE A 474 19.49 -10.22 26.64
CA ILE A 474 19.12 -8.80 26.71
C ILE A 474 20.43 -8.01 26.71
N SER A 475 20.84 -7.47 25.56
CA SER A 475 21.91 -6.48 25.51
C SER A 475 21.29 -5.11 25.78
N THR A 476 21.29 -4.69 27.05
CA THR A 476 21.34 -3.28 27.51
C THR A 476 20.30 -2.26 27.01
N LEU A 477 19.30 -2.63 26.20
CA LEU A 477 18.31 -1.69 25.64
C LEU A 477 16.98 -1.65 26.41
N GLU A 478 16.83 -2.51 27.42
CA GLU A 478 15.71 -2.47 28.37
C GLU A 478 15.65 -1.12 29.09
N SER A 479 16.79 -0.47 29.33
CA SER A 479 16.84 0.88 29.92
C SER A 479 16.27 1.96 29.00
N GLU A 480 16.44 1.86 27.68
CA GLU A 480 15.88 2.84 26.73
C GLU A 480 14.37 2.64 26.56
N PHE A 481 13.91 1.39 26.53
CA PHE A 481 12.49 1.07 26.45
C PHE A 481 11.75 1.44 27.74
N LEU A 482 12.34 1.15 28.92
CA LEU A 482 11.80 1.53 30.22
C LEU A 482 11.86 3.05 30.43
N GLN A 483 12.91 3.75 29.98
CA GLN A 483 12.96 5.22 30.06
C GLN A 483 11.90 5.90 29.18
N ALA A 484 11.61 5.37 27.99
CA ALA A 484 10.52 5.86 27.15
C ALA A 484 9.13 5.58 27.74
N GLU A 485 8.97 4.47 28.47
CA GLU A 485 7.71 4.11 29.16
C GLU A 485 7.53 4.87 30.49
N HIS A 486 8.61 5.20 31.20
CA HIS A 486 8.60 5.97 32.45
C HIS A 486 8.52 7.49 32.24
N ALA A 487 8.72 8.01 31.03
CA ALA A 487 8.45 9.41 30.71
C ALA A 487 6.94 9.71 30.57
N ASP A 488 6.10 8.67 30.50
CA ASP A 488 4.63 8.76 30.39
C ASP A 488 3.88 8.31 31.67
N ALA A 489 4.59 8.03 32.76
CA ALA A 489 4.02 7.75 34.09
C ALA A 489 4.34 8.91 35.03
#